data_AF-A0A6F8SND9-F1
#
_entry.id   AF-A0A6F8SND9-F1
#
_cell.length_a   1.000
_cell.length_b   1.000
_cell.length_c   1.000
_cell.angle_alpha   90.00
_cell.angle_beta   90.00
_cell.angle_gamma   90.00
#
_symmetry.space_group_name_H-M   'P 1'
#
loop_
_entity.id
_entity.type
_entity.pdbx_description
1 polymer ?
#
loop_
_entity_poly.entity_id
_entity_poly.type
_entity_poly.pdbx_seq_one_letter_code
_entity_poly.pdbx_strand_id
1 'polypeptide(L)'
;MRLCSCGFANPDDAMRCAACGGAFSHESAGDTLLLEDVRSGEVVRIPAPGGILGRAGDFSPDLFSPRVSGVHAVVAVDSEGRWTIEHTGRNASAVERGGVWSDLRCGAPQPLFGGETLKLADMVFRVQVGTQAAVADGAAVESDAQNAPAETAWSVRCPVCGTEYAVEGPEGRVAACTFCKDPLDARQIARVAARAMSGR
;
A
#
# COMPACT_ATOMS: atom_id res chain seq x y z
N MET A 1 27.44 -16.89 2.80
CA MET A 1 27.03 -18.27 3.12
C MET A 1 25.65 -18.26 3.78
N ARG A 2 24.71 -19.14 3.37
CA ARG A 2 23.36 -19.26 3.96
C ARG A 2 23.29 -20.41 4.96
N LEU A 3 22.84 -20.14 6.19
CA LEU A 3 22.64 -21.16 7.20
C LEU A 3 21.20 -21.71 7.12
N CYS A 4 21.05 -23.03 6.99
CA CYS A 4 19.75 -23.68 7.13
C CYS A 4 19.40 -23.85 8.61
N SER A 5 18.10 -23.91 8.94
CA SER A 5 17.61 -24.27 10.27
C SER A 5 18.10 -25.65 10.74
N CYS A 6 18.50 -26.54 9.83
CA CYS A 6 19.14 -27.82 10.16
C CYS A 6 20.64 -27.70 10.52
N GLY A 7 21.20 -26.48 10.57
CA GLY A 7 22.59 -26.21 10.92
C GLY A 7 23.60 -26.36 9.77
N PHE A 8 23.16 -26.70 8.56
CA PHE A 8 24.05 -26.85 7.41
C PHE A 8 24.31 -25.50 6.74
N ALA A 9 25.58 -25.21 6.44
CA ALA A 9 26.00 -24.02 5.70
C ALA A 9 25.97 -24.28 4.18
N ASN A 10 25.37 -23.38 3.42
CA ASN A 10 25.17 -23.51 1.99
C ASN A 10 25.76 -22.30 1.24
N PRO A 11 26.09 -22.46 -0.05
CA PRO A 11 26.43 -21.33 -0.93
C PRO A 11 25.37 -20.21 -0.87
N ASP A 12 25.79 -18.97 -1.14
CA ASP A 12 24.90 -17.79 -1.08
C ASP A 12 23.75 -17.83 -2.11
N ASP A 13 23.97 -18.51 -3.22
CA ASP A 13 23.02 -18.72 -4.31
C ASP A 13 22.17 -20.00 -4.16
N ALA A 14 22.35 -20.75 -3.07
CA ALA A 14 21.59 -21.98 -2.85
C ALA A 14 20.09 -21.68 -2.61
N MET A 15 19.23 -22.25 -3.45
CA MET A 15 17.75 -22.18 -3.33
C MET A 15 17.18 -23.26 -2.41
N ARG A 16 17.95 -24.31 -2.11
CA ARG A 16 17.59 -25.37 -1.17
C ARG A 16 18.81 -25.80 -0.38
N CYS A 17 18.60 -26.27 0.83
CA CYS A 17 19.65 -26.86 1.65
C CYS A 17 20.10 -28.18 1.03
N ALA A 18 21.42 -28.31 0.81
CA ALA A 18 22.01 -29.52 0.27
C ALA A 18 21.90 -30.74 1.21
N ALA A 19 21.71 -30.52 2.52
CA ALA A 19 21.63 -31.59 3.50
C ALA A 19 20.20 -32.10 3.72
N CYS A 20 19.23 -31.22 3.96
CA CYS A 20 17.86 -31.62 4.31
C CYS A 20 16.85 -31.39 3.18
N GLY A 21 17.25 -30.75 2.07
CA GLY A 21 16.34 -30.38 0.99
C GLY A 21 15.36 -29.26 1.34
N GLY A 22 15.44 -28.69 2.55
CA GLY A 22 14.62 -27.54 2.95
C GLY A 22 14.85 -26.36 2.01
N ALA A 23 13.77 -25.77 1.49
CA ALA A 23 13.91 -24.63 0.61
C ALA A 23 14.52 -23.45 1.38
N PHE A 24 15.55 -22.85 0.81
CA PHE A 24 15.86 -21.47 1.12
C PHE A 24 14.94 -20.63 0.27
N SER A 25 13.68 -20.56 0.69
CA SER A 25 12.88 -19.43 0.27
C SER A 25 13.71 -18.20 0.62
N HIS A 26 14.21 -17.51 -0.40
CA HIS A 26 13.90 -16.09 -0.42
C HIS A 26 12.39 -16.09 -0.27
N GLU A 27 11.91 -15.98 0.96
CA GLU A 27 10.56 -15.51 1.17
C GLU A 27 10.62 -14.15 0.49
N SER A 28 10.28 -14.10 -0.81
CA SER A 28 9.86 -12.86 -1.41
C SER A 28 8.81 -12.40 -0.44
N ALA A 29 9.07 -11.31 0.31
CA ALA A 29 8.01 -10.69 1.07
C ALA A 29 6.99 -10.40 -0.01
N GLY A 30 5.93 -11.21 -0.03
CA GLY A 30 5.13 -11.45 -1.21
C GLY A 30 4.78 -10.14 -1.91
N ASP A 31 4.61 -10.19 -3.23
CA ASP A 31 4.40 -9.00 -4.05
C ASP A 31 3.20 -8.12 -3.65
N THR A 32 2.42 -8.53 -2.65
CA THR A 32 1.27 -7.83 -2.11
C THR A 32 1.28 -7.83 -0.57
N LEU A 33 1.12 -6.63 0.01
CA LEU A 33 0.82 -6.40 1.41
C LEU A 33 -0.70 -6.23 1.58
N LEU A 34 -1.28 -6.88 2.59
CA LEU A 34 -2.71 -6.79 2.92
C LEU A 34 -2.86 -6.21 4.32
N LEU A 35 -3.75 -5.23 4.44
CA LEU A 35 -4.16 -4.65 5.71
C LEU A 35 -5.66 -4.85 5.88
N GLU A 36 -6.05 -5.80 6.73
CA GLU A 36 -7.45 -6.04 7.07
C GLU A 36 -7.83 -5.21 8.29
N ASP A 37 -8.78 -4.27 8.17
CA ASP A 37 -9.29 -3.53 9.33
C ASP A 37 -10.01 -4.48 10.29
N VAL A 38 -9.51 -4.56 11.53
CA VAL A 38 -10.02 -5.45 12.57
C VAL A 38 -11.49 -5.19 12.89
N ARG A 39 -11.97 -3.95 12.68
CA ARG A 39 -13.35 -3.58 13.01
C ARG A 39 -14.34 -3.92 11.89
N SER A 40 -14.03 -3.57 10.65
CA SER A 40 -14.93 -3.74 9.51
C SER A 40 -14.71 -5.04 8.72
N GLY A 41 -13.51 -5.62 8.81
CA GLY A 41 -13.06 -6.72 7.94
C GLY A 41 -12.68 -6.27 6.53
N GLU A 42 -12.75 -4.97 6.22
CA GLU A 42 -12.35 -4.46 4.90
C GLU A 42 -10.84 -4.56 4.71
N VAL A 43 -10.41 -4.96 3.50
CA VAL A 43 -9.02 -5.24 3.19
C VAL A 43 -8.45 -4.18 2.23
N VAL A 44 -7.39 -3.50 2.66
CA VAL A 44 -6.54 -2.68 1.79
C VAL A 44 -5.51 -3.61 1.13
N ARG A 45 -5.52 -3.68 -0.19
CA ARG A 45 -4.53 -4.45 -0.98
C ARG A 45 -3.47 -3.51 -1.55
N ILE A 46 -2.21 -3.79 -1.26
CA ILE A 46 -1.08 -2.92 -1.59
C ILE A 46 -0.07 -3.73 -2.42
N PRO A 47 -0.06 -3.59 -3.75
CA PRO A 47 0.95 -4.24 -4.58
C PRO A 47 2.32 -3.56 -4.45
N ALA A 48 3.39 -4.31 -4.69
CA ALA A 48 4.72 -3.75 -4.88
C ALA A 48 4.70 -2.74 -6.03
N PRO A 49 5.43 -1.60 -5.94
CA PRO A 49 6.47 -1.31 -4.95
C PRO A 49 5.97 -0.74 -3.61
N GLY A 50 4.64 -0.59 -3.42
CA GLY A 50 4.04 0.12 -2.31
C GLY A 50 3.55 1.52 -2.69
N GLY A 51 3.30 2.37 -1.69
CA GLY A 51 2.75 3.70 -1.87
C GLY A 51 2.28 4.33 -0.56
N ILE A 52 1.46 5.36 -0.65
CA ILE A 52 0.98 6.15 0.49
C ILE A 52 -0.30 5.54 1.07
N LEU A 53 -0.33 5.41 2.39
CA LEU A 53 -1.54 5.11 3.16
C LEU A 53 -2.09 6.39 3.81
N GLY A 54 -3.41 6.54 3.74
CA GLY A 54 -4.13 7.64 4.35
C GLY A 54 -5.31 8.10 3.52
N ARG A 55 -6.04 9.10 4.00
CA ARG A 55 -7.27 9.61 3.36
C ARG A 55 -7.06 10.26 1.99
N ALA A 56 -5.82 10.53 1.62
CA ALA A 56 -5.41 10.99 0.29
C ALA A 56 -4.31 10.09 -0.28
N GLY A 57 -4.16 8.88 0.26
CA GLY A 57 -3.20 7.89 -0.18
C GLY A 57 -3.61 7.19 -1.46
N ASP A 58 -2.80 6.21 -1.84
CA ASP A 58 -2.92 5.50 -3.12
C ASP A 58 -3.86 4.29 -3.02
N PHE A 59 -4.12 3.79 -1.80
CA PHE A 59 -4.88 2.55 -1.58
C PHE A 59 -6.08 2.79 -0.68
N SER A 60 -7.28 2.58 -1.22
CA SER A 60 -8.57 2.65 -0.51
C SER A 60 -8.72 3.86 0.46
N PRO A 61 -8.50 5.10 -0.01
CA PRO A 61 -8.49 6.29 0.84
C PRO A 61 -9.77 6.49 1.67
N ASP A 62 -10.91 6.05 1.14
CA ASP A 62 -12.23 6.20 1.76
C ASP A 62 -12.44 5.29 2.99
N LEU A 63 -11.64 4.23 3.13
CA LEU A 63 -11.67 3.36 4.31
C LEU A 63 -11.11 4.05 5.56
N PHE A 64 -10.25 5.05 5.37
CA PHE A 64 -9.52 5.64 6.48
C PHE A 64 -10.36 6.67 7.24
N SER A 65 -10.39 6.52 8.56
CA SER A 65 -11.12 7.42 9.46
C SER A 65 -10.62 8.88 9.32
N PRO A 66 -11.43 9.89 9.69
CA PRO A 66 -11.01 11.29 9.72
C PRO A 66 -9.76 11.58 10.57
N ARG A 67 -9.40 10.70 11.52
CA ARG A 67 -8.18 10.84 12.34
C ARG A 67 -6.94 10.36 11.61
N VAL A 68 -7.06 9.53 10.58
CA VAL A 68 -5.96 9.20 9.69
C VAL A 68 -5.66 10.43 8.83
N SER A 69 -4.38 10.73 8.66
CA SER A 69 -3.92 11.88 7.86
C SER A 69 -4.13 11.62 6.36
N GLY A 70 -4.10 12.66 5.53
CA GLY A 70 -4.18 12.48 4.07
C GLY A 70 -3.02 11.62 3.56
N VAL A 71 -1.81 11.99 3.96
CA VAL A 71 -0.59 11.19 3.88
C VAL A 71 -0.24 10.81 5.32
N HIS A 72 -0.38 9.54 5.68
CA HIS A 72 -0.25 9.10 7.08
C HIS A 72 0.88 8.11 7.30
N ALA A 73 1.09 7.22 6.35
CA ALA A 73 2.24 6.35 6.32
C ALA A 73 2.67 6.11 4.86
N VAL A 74 3.94 5.77 4.68
CA VAL A 74 4.46 5.27 3.40
C VAL A 74 4.82 3.81 3.60
N VAL A 75 4.30 2.96 2.74
CA VAL A 75 4.70 1.55 2.66
C VAL A 75 5.51 1.33 1.40
N ALA A 76 6.61 0.61 1.51
CA ALA A 76 7.49 0.37 0.38
C ALA A 76 8.19 -0.98 0.50
N VAL A 77 8.57 -1.56 -0.63
CA VAL A 77 9.51 -2.68 -0.68
C VAL A 77 10.94 -2.14 -0.67
N ASP A 78 11.77 -2.58 0.27
CA ASP A 78 13.18 -2.19 0.36
C ASP A 78 14.06 -2.90 -0.69
N SER A 79 15.34 -2.54 -0.74
CA SER A 79 16.29 -3.15 -1.68
C SER A 79 16.52 -4.64 -1.46
N GLU A 80 16.14 -5.17 -0.30
CA GLU A 80 16.24 -6.59 0.04
C GLU A 80 14.91 -7.32 -0.20
N GLY A 81 13.91 -6.63 -0.77
CA GLY A 81 12.62 -7.22 -1.10
C GLY A 81 11.68 -7.34 0.10
N ARG A 82 11.88 -6.59 1.18
CA ARG A 82 11.00 -6.60 2.37
C ARG A 82 10.05 -5.42 2.38
N TRP A 83 8.82 -5.67 2.83
CA TRP A 83 7.89 -4.59 3.13
C TRP A 83 8.38 -3.77 4.30
N THR A 84 8.28 -2.46 4.17
CA THR A 84 8.59 -1.48 5.21
C THR A 84 7.45 -0.50 5.33
N ILE A 85 7.31 0.10 6.51
CA ILE A 85 6.37 1.18 6.78
C ILE A 85 7.06 2.32 7.52
N GLU A 86 6.81 3.54 7.06
CA GLU A 86 7.27 4.77 7.70
C GLU A 86 6.08 5.65 8.06
N HIS A 87 6.08 6.19 9.27
CA HIS A 87 5.04 7.11 9.73
C HIS A 87 5.31 8.55 9.25
N THR A 88 4.30 9.19 8.66
CA THR A 88 4.39 10.58 8.18
C THR A 88 3.23 11.46 8.65
N GLY A 89 2.22 10.86 9.29
CA GLY A 89 0.98 11.52 9.70
C GLY A 89 1.09 12.34 10.99
N ARG A 90 -0.03 12.95 11.36
CA ARG A 90 -0.16 13.73 12.60
C ARG A 90 -0.40 12.87 13.84
N ASN A 91 -1.33 11.92 13.72
CA ASN A 91 -1.71 11.05 14.82
C ASN A 91 -0.82 9.80 14.81
N ALA A 92 -0.41 9.32 15.97
CA ALA A 92 0.58 8.26 16.08
C ALA A 92 0.19 6.98 15.31
N SER A 93 1.21 6.31 14.77
CA SER A 93 1.12 4.96 14.23
C SER A 93 2.02 4.02 15.05
N ALA A 94 1.64 2.75 15.19
CA ALA A 94 2.40 1.78 15.95
C ALA A 94 2.22 0.38 15.37
N VAL A 95 3.20 -0.50 15.57
CA VAL A 95 3.13 -1.91 15.19
C VAL A 95 3.29 -2.77 16.43
N GLU A 96 2.45 -3.79 16.55
CA GLU A 96 2.50 -4.80 17.60
C GLU A 96 3.15 -6.07 17.07
N ARG A 97 4.12 -6.58 17.83
CA ARG A 97 4.81 -7.84 17.57
C ARG A 97 4.94 -8.62 18.87
N GLY A 98 4.38 -9.84 18.91
CA GLY A 98 4.55 -10.74 20.06
C GLY A 98 4.05 -10.16 21.39
N GLY A 99 2.97 -9.38 21.36
CA GLY A 99 2.37 -8.67 22.48
C GLY A 99 2.93 -7.28 22.77
N VAL A 100 3.96 -6.84 22.03
CA VAL A 100 4.66 -5.57 22.31
C VAL A 100 4.38 -4.53 21.22
N TRP A 101 3.81 -3.40 21.63
CA TRP A 101 3.58 -2.24 20.77
C TRP A 101 4.84 -1.38 20.66
N SER A 102 5.22 -1.05 19.42
CA SER A 102 6.32 -0.14 19.09
C SER A 102 5.82 1.00 18.22
N ASP A 103 6.06 2.24 18.63
CA ASP A 103 5.67 3.41 17.84
C ASP A 103 6.49 3.50 16.54
N LEU A 104 5.82 3.81 15.44
CA LEU A 104 6.44 4.16 14.17
C LEU A 104 6.83 5.64 14.20
N ARG A 105 8.06 5.95 13.78
CA ARG A 105 8.61 7.31 13.80
C ARG A 105 8.82 7.82 12.38
N CYS A 106 8.69 9.14 12.23
CA CYS A 106 9.06 9.83 10.99
C CYS A 106 10.57 9.70 10.74
N GLY A 107 10.96 9.42 9.50
CA GLY A 107 12.34 9.21 9.09
C GLY A 107 12.94 7.86 9.50
N ALA A 108 12.14 6.94 10.05
CA ALA A 108 12.59 5.62 10.48
C ALA A 108 11.67 4.51 9.96
N PRO A 109 11.83 4.10 8.69
CA PRO A 109 11.11 2.95 8.13
C PRO A 109 11.35 1.70 8.96
N GLN A 110 10.28 0.96 9.27
CA GLN A 110 10.34 -0.32 9.99
C GLN A 110 9.83 -1.46 9.10
N PRO A 111 10.43 -2.66 9.20
CA PRO A 111 9.97 -3.80 8.41
C PRO A 111 8.59 -4.30 8.85
N LEU A 112 7.80 -4.77 7.88
CA LEU A 112 6.56 -5.53 8.06
C LEU A 112 6.78 -6.95 7.54
N PHE A 113 6.55 -7.95 8.38
CA PHE A 113 6.83 -9.35 8.10
C PHE A 113 5.56 -10.16 7.78
N GLY A 114 4.38 -9.65 8.15
CA GLY A 114 3.13 -10.40 8.14
C GLY A 114 2.87 -11.04 9.51
N GLY A 115 1.60 -11.04 9.92
CA GLY A 115 1.15 -11.52 11.23
C GLY A 115 1.14 -10.43 12.32
N GLU A 116 1.67 -9.23 12.05
CA GLU A 116 1.60 -8.12 13.00
C GLU A 116 0.21 -7.48 13.09
N THR A 117 -0.01 -6.75 14.18
CA THR A 117 -1.10 -5.78 14.26
C THR A 117 -0.56 -4.37 14.03
N LEU A 118 -1.06 -3.67 13.01
CA LEU A 118 -0.69 -2.29 12.69
C LEU A 118 -1.78 -1.33 13.16
N LYS A 119 -1.40 -0.27 13.87
CA LYS A 119 -2.27 0.84 14.24
C LYS A 119 -1.91 2.08 13.42
N LEU A 120 -2.90 2.68 12.76
CA LEU A 120 -2.80 3.98 12.08
C LEU A 120 -3.84 4.93 12.69
N ALA A 121 -3.38 5.92 13.46
CA ALA A 121 -4.24 6.78 14.27
C ALA A 121 -5.15 5.99 15.21
N ASP A 122 -6.45 5.91 14.91
CA ASP A 122 -7.47 5.20 15.68
C ASP A 122 -7.91 3.88 15.03
N MET A 123 -7.34 3.53 13.87
CA MET A 123 -7.64 2.30 13.16
C MET A 123 -6.59 1.22 13.43
N VAL A 124 -7.03 -0.03 13.42
CA VAL A 124 -6.20 -1.21 13.73
C VAL A 124 -6.38 -2.24 12.63
N PHE A 125 -5.27 -2.69 12.07
CA PHE A 125 -5.22 -3.59 10.93
C PHE A 125 -4.43 -4.85 11.27
N ARG A 126 -4.85 -6.00 10.74
CA ARG A 126 -4.01 -7.18 10.66
C ARG A 126 -3.16 -7.11 9.41
N VAL A 127 -1.86 -7.30 9.58
CA VAL A 127 -0.90 -7.29 8.47
C VAL A 127 -0.74 -8.69 7.94
N GLN A 128 -0.86 -8.87 6.63
CA GLN A 128 -0.51 -10.11 5.94
C GLN A 128 0.35 -9.80 4.73
N VAL A 129 1.27 -10.69 4.42
CA VAL A 129 2.16 -10.60 3.26
C VAL A 129 1.91 -11.83 2.40
N GLY A 130 1.59 -11.63 1.11
CA GLY A 130 1.20 -12.71 0.21
C GLY A 130 1.59 -12.46 -1.24
N THR A 131 1.42 -13.48 -2.09
CA THR A 131 1.63 -13.36 -3.54
C THR A 131 0.31 -13.10 -4.25
N GLN A 132 0.32 -12.28 -5.30
CA GLN A 132 -0.87 -11.80 -6.02
C GLN A 132 -1.77 -12.95 -6.50
N ALA A 133 -1.18 -14.10 -6.83
CA ALA A 133 -1.88 -15.32 -7.23
C ALA A 133 -2.60 -16.04 -6.07
N ALA A 134 -2.08 -16.01 -4.85
CA ALA A 134 -2.68 -16.68 -3.69
C ALA A 134 -3.86 -15.89 -3.10
N VAL A 135 -3.91 -14.56 -3.32
CA VAL A 135 -4.98 -13.69 -2.78
C VAL A 135 -6.26 -13.70 -3.61
N ALA A 136 -6.21 -14.26 -4.83
CA ALA A 136 -7.38 -14.42 -5.68
C ALA A 136 -8.30 -15.58 -5.24
N ASP A 137 -7.75 -16.59 -4.55
CA ASP A 137 -8.44 -17.85 -4.24
C ASP A 137 -9.25 -17.81 -2.92
N GLY A 138 -9.24 -16.67 -2.21
CA GLY A 138 -9.97 -16.48 -0.95
C GLY A 138 -11.30 -15.74 -1.08
N ALA A 139 -11.69 -15.32 -2.29
CA ALA A 139 -12.93 -14.57 -2.54
C ALA A 139 -13.83 -15.35 -3.50
N ALA A 140 -14.33 -16.51 -3.07
CA ALA A 140 -15.43 -17.18 -3.73
C ALA A 140 -16.75 -16.81 -3.05
N VAL A 141 -17.42 -15.78 -3.57
CA VAL A 141 -18.88 -15.77 -3.71
C VAL A 141 -19.21 -15.08 -5.03
N GLU A 142 -19.92 -15.84 -5.84
CA GLU A 142 -20.27 -15.60 -7.23
C GLU A 142 -21.00 -14.26 -7.45
N SER A 143 -20.73 -13.61 -8.58
CA SER A 143 -21.75 -12.93 -9.37
C SER A 143 -21.23 -12.74 -10.80
N ASP A 144 -21.77 -13.56 -11.67
CA ASP A 144 -21.69 -13.44 -13.12
C ASP A 144 -22.52 -12.22 -13.56
N ALA A 145 -21.90 -11.21 -14.18
CA ALA A 145 -22.60 -10.23 -15.01
C ALA A 145 -21.64 -9.46 -15.95
N GLN A 146 -21.65 -9.92 -17.20
CA GLN A 146 -21.47 -9.18 -18.46
C GLN A 146 -20.43 -8.04 -18.60
N ASN A 147 -19.43 -8.37 -19.43
CA ASN A 147 -18.65 -7.56 -20.35
C ASN A 147 -19.40 -6.35 -20.99
N ALA A 148 -18.88 -5.14 -20.76
CA ALA A 148 -19.10 -3.93 -21.57
C ALA A 148 -17.77 -3.16 -21.68
N PRO A 149 -17.46 -2.47 -22.80
CA PRO A 149 -16.16 -1.85 -23.00
C PRO A 149 -15.96 -0.69 -22.02
N ALA A 150 -14.87 -0.75 -21.25
CA ALA A 150 -14.51 0.27 -20.28
C ALA A 150 -14.26 1.62 -20.98
N GLU A 151 -15.22 2.54 -20.88
CA GLU A 151 -14.98 3.94 -21.20
C GLU A 151 -13.85 4.45 -20.32
N THR A 152 -12.74 4.83 -20.95
CA THR A 152 -11.55 5.28 -20.23
C THR A 152 -11.82 6.69 -19.73
N ALA A 153 -12.29 6.82 -18.50
CA ALA A 153 -12.50 8.13 -17.88
C ALA A 153 -11.15 8.78 -17.59
N TRP A 154 -10.95 10.07 -17.86
CA TRP A 154 -9.69 10.76 -17.55
C TRP A 154 -9.86 11.68 -16.35
N SER A 155 -8.85 11.76 -15.48
CA SER A 155 -8.86 12.68 -14.34
C SER A 155 -7.57 13.49 -14.21
N VAL A 156 -7.65 14.71 -13.69
CA VAL A 156 -6.50 15.52 -13.28
C VAL A 156 -6.53 15.66 -11.76
N ARG A 157 -5.44 15.27 -11.10
CA ARG A 157 -5.32 15.35 -9.63
C ARG A 157 -4.55 16.60 -9.23
N CYS A 158 -5.08 17.37 -8.28
CA CYS A 158 -4.36 18.51 -7.71
C CYS A 158 -3.09 18.03 -6.98
N PRO A 159 -1.90 18.57 -7.30
CA PRO A 159 -0.66 18.14 -6.66
C PRO A 159 -0.53 18.65 -5.22
N VAL A 160 -1.34 19.66 -4.84
CA VAL A 160 -1.29 20.27 -3.50
C VAL A 160 -2.25 19.59 -2.53
N CYS A 161 -3.52 19.43 -2.92
CA CYS A 161 -4.56 18.91 -2.01
C CYS A 161 -5.14 17.55 -2.42
N GLY A 162 -4.76 17.01 -3.58
CA GLY A 162 -5.19 15.69 -4.03
C GLY A 162 -6.60 15.62 -4.63
N THR A 163 -7.35 16.72 -4.71
CA THR A 163 -8.68 16.76 -5.36
C THR A 163 -8.59 16.30 -6.81
N GLU A 164 -9.50 15.42 -7.22
CA GLU A 164 -9.63 14.96 -8.60
C GLU A 164 -10.68 15.74 -9.38
N TYR A 165 -10.36 15.99 -10.64
CA TYR A 165 -11.25 16.63 -11.60
C TYR A 165 -11.38 15.72 -12.81
N ALA A 166 -12.60 15.32 -13.14
CA ALA A 166 -12.85 14.59 -14.37
C ALA A 166 -12.57 15.49 -15.58
N VAL A 167 -11.90 14.95 -16.59
CA VAL A 167 -11.62 15.61 -17.86
C VAL A 167 -11.93 14.66 -19.02
N GLU A 168 -12.15 15.22 -20.20
CA GLU A 168 -12.64 14.47 -21.36
C GLU A 168 -11.56 13.58 -22.02
N GLY A 169 -10.27 13.79 -21.72
CA GLY A 169 -9.19 13.08 -22.41
C GLY A 169 -7.78 13.35 -21.84
N PRO A 170 -6.74 12.76 -22.45
CA PRO A 170 -5.33 12.89 -22.02
C PRO A 170 -4.80 14.33 -22.04
N GLU A 171 -5.37 15.16 -22.91
CA GLU A 171 -5.03 16.58 -23.04
C GLU A 171 -5.83 17.49 -22.11
N GLY A 172 -6.81 16.93 -21.38
CA GLY A 172 -7.60 17.67 -20.40
C GLY A 172 -6.72 18.29 -19.33
N ARG A 173 -6.98 19.56 -18.99
CA ARG A 173 -6.25 20.31 -17.96
C ARG A 173 -7.22 21.08 -17.09
N VAL A 174 -6.81 21.31 -15.84
CA VAL A 174 -7.56 22.12 -14.87
C VAL A 174 -6.75 23.36 -14.54
N ALA A 175 -7.31 24.55 -14.80
CA ALA A 175 -6.56 25.80 -14.63
C ALA A 175 -6.27 26.16 -13.16
N ALA A 176 -7.18 25.81 -12.25
CA ALA A 176 -7.01 26.05 -10.82
C ALA A 176 -7.83 25.07 -9.98
N CYS A 177 -7.30 24.71 -8.82
CA CYS A 177 -7.95 23.88 -7.84
C CYS A 177 -8.87 24.73 -6.95
N THR A 178 -10.13 24.33 -6.82
CA THR A 178 -11.14 25.03 -5.99
C THR A 178 -10.99 24.78 -4.49
N PHE A 179 -10.16 23.82 -4.09
CA PHE A 179 -9.98 23.42 -2.68
C PHE A 179 -8.74 24.01 -2.01
N CYS A 180 -7.75 24.46 -2.78
CA CYS A 180 -6.56 25.12 -2.24
C CYS A 180 -6.92 26.53 -1.75
N LYS A 181 -6.50 26.88 -0.53
CA LYS A 181 -6.78 28.20 0.06
C LYS A 181 -5.86 29.30 -0.45
N ASP A 182 -4.63 28.95 -0.87
CA ASP A 182 -3.66 29.89 -1.43
C ASP A 182 -3.77 29.96 -2.98
N PRO A 183 -3.76 31.15 -3.59
CA PRO A 183 -3.88 31.30 -5.04
C PRO A 183 -2.74 30.72 -5.88
N LEU A 184 -1.50 30.66 -5.37
CA LEU A 184 -0.38 30.02 -6.06
C LEU A 184 -0.55 28.51 -6.03
N ASP A 185 -0.88 27.97 -4.86
CA ASP A 185 -1.17 26.55 -4.65
C ASP A 185 -2.35 26.07 -5.49
N ALA A 186 -3.41 26.88 -5.56
CA ALA A 186 -4.57 26.61 -6.41
C ALA A 186 -4.18 26.47 -7.88
N ARG A 187 -3.18 27.21 -8.38
CA ARG A 187 -2.77 27.18 -9.78
C ARG A 187 -1.79 26.05 -10.12
N GLN A 188 -1.24 25.34 -9.14
CA GLN A 188 -0.24 24.29 -9.41
C GLN A 188 -0.83 23.12 -10.22
N ILE A 189 -2.14 22.88 -10.12
CA ILE A 189 -2.84 21.84 -10.89
C ILE A 189 -2.81 22.09 -12.42
N ALA A 190 -2.61 23.32 -12.87
CA ALA A 190 -2.54 23.66 -14.30
C ALA A 190 -1.41 22.96 -15.06
N ARG A 191 -0.40 22.45 -14.33
CA ARG A 191 0.76 21.76 -14.91
C ARG A 191 0.59 20.24 -14.92
N VAL A 192 -0.48 19.71 -14.33
CA VAL A 192 -0.69 18.26 -14.19
C VAL A 192 -1.42 17.73 -15.43
N ALA A 193 -0.86 16.68 -16.03
CA ALA A 193 -1.48 15.97 -17.13
C ALA A 193 -2.61 15.07 -16.64
N ALA A 194 -3.62 14.88 -17.49
CA ALA A 194 -4.69 13.95 -17.21
C ALA A 194 -4.17 12.50 -17.19
N ARG A 195 -4.69 11.72 -16.24
CA ARG A 195 -4.44 10.28 -16.12
C ARG A 195 -5.67 9.49 -16.52
N ALA A 196 -5.47 8.38 -17.21
CA ALA A 196 -6.52 7.42 -17.48
C ALA A 196 -6.94 6.75 -16.17
N MET A 197 -8.22 6.87 -15.83
CA MET A 197 -8.88 6.09 -14.81
C MET A 197 -9.46 4.86 -15.53
N SER A 198 -8.85 3.70 -15.31
CA SER A 198 -9.49 2.45 -15.70
C SER A 198 -10.74 2.30 -14.84
N GLY A 199 -11.91 2.46 -15.47
CA GLY A 199 -13.20 2.27 -14.85
C GLY A 199 -13.26 0.88 -14.20
N ARG A 200 -13.71 0.87 -12.95
CA ARG A 200 -14.06 -0.36 -12.23
C ARG A 200 -15.51 -0.69 -12.53
#